data_AF-A0A847MD97-F1
#
_entry.id   AF-A0A847MD97-F1
#
_cell.length_a   1.000
_cell.length_b   1.000
_cell.length_c   1.000
_cell.angle_alpha   90.00
_cell.angle_beta   90.00
_cell.angle_gamma   90.00
#
_symmetry.space_group_name_H-M   'P 1'
#
loop_
_entity.id
_entity.type
_entity.pdbx_description
1 polymer ?
#
loop_
_entity_poly.entity_id
_entity_poly.type
_entity_poly.pdbx_seq_one_letter_code
_entity_poly.pdbx_strand_id
1 'polypeptide(L)'
;DGYIDDEFFMKTYLEGKRNSNPRGYYAYKIELERLGIEKDLIEQFRSNYFPPSEEVKDGIKLIQKWFKQGETCRERMINRLTQKGFSFEIAEWAFAQFQANHQNE
;
A
#
# COMPACT_ATOMS: atom_id res chain seq x y z
N ASP A 1 26.46 -11.38 -12.10
CA ASP A 1 25.36 -11.19 -13.08
C ASP A 1 23.99 -11.44 -12.47
N GLY A 2 23.49 -10.53 -11.62
CA GLY A 2 22.19 -10.72 -10.93
C GLY A 2 21.30 -9.47 -10.80
N TYR A 3 21.81 -8.28 -11.11
CA TYR A 3 21.13 -7.01 -10.79
C TYR A 3 20.07 -6.56 -11.81
N ILE A 4 20.03 -7.15 -13.01
CA ILE A 4 19.13 -6.71 -14.08
C ILE A 4 17.68 -7.15 -13.86
N ASP A 5 17.44 -8.17 -13.03
CA ASP A 5 16.08 -8.72 -12.85
C ASP A 5 15.37 -8.18 -11.61
N ASP A 6 16.08 -7.76 -10.56
CA ASP A 6 15.44 -7.38 -9.29
C ASP A 6 14.66 -6.07 -9.39
N GLU A 7 15.20 -5.03 -10.01
CA GLU A 7 14.49 -3.74 -10.20
C GLU A 7 13.27 -3.90 -11.11
N PHE A 8 13.44 -4.62 -12.23
CA PHE A 8 12.35 -4.91 -13.15
C PHE A 8 11.26 -5.75 -12.48
N PHE A 9 11.65 -6.79 -11.73
CA PHE A 9 10.76 -7.59 -10.92
C PHE A 9 10.00 -6.71 -9.94
N MET A 10 10.66 -5.86 -9.14
CA MET A 10 10.01 -5.02 -8.14
C MET A 10 8.96 -4.08 -8.76
N LYS A 11 9.29 -3.45 -9.88
CA LYS A 11 8.37 -2.54 -10.58
C LYS A 11 7.15 -3.29 -11.14
N THR A 12 7.38 -4.34 -11.92
CA THR A 12 6.28 -5.12 -12.54
C THR A 12 5.42 -5.84 -11.50
N TYR A 13 6.06 -6.34 -10.43
CA TYR A 13 5.39 -6.98 -9.30
C TYR A 13 4.43 -6.01 -8.58
N LEU A 14 4.88 -4.79 -8.30
CA LEU A 14 4.05 -3.74 -7.70
C LEU A 14 2.88 -3.35 -8.61
N GLU A 15 3.16 -3.05 -9.89
CA GLU A 15 2.14 -2.57 -10.83
C GLU A 15 0.96 -3.56 -10.94
N GLY A 16 1.24 -4.85 -11.10
CA GLY A 16 0.19 -5.87 -11.20
C GLY A 16 -0.63 -6.04 -9.90
N LYS A 17 0.05 -6.04 -8.75
CA LYS A 17 -0.60 -6.26 -7.44
C LYS A 17 -1.40 -5.04 -6.99
N ARG A 18 -0.85 -3.82 -7.17
CA ARG A 18 -1.51 -2.56 -6.78
C ARG A 18 -2.76 -2.29 -7.61
N ASN A 19 -2.75 -2.65 -8.89
CA ASN A 19 -3.91 -2.43 -9.75
C ASN A 19 -5.07 -3.40 -9.45
N SER A 20 -4.77 -4.63 -9.03
CA SER A 20 -5.79 -5.66 -8.78
C SER A 20 -6.29 -5.68 -7.32
N ASN A 21 -5.38 -5.63 -6.35
CA ASN A 21 -5.67 -5.71 -4.92
C ASN A 21 -4.58 -4.99 -4.12
N PRO A 22 -4.63 -3.66 -4.01
CA PRO A 22 -3.64 -2.90 -3.26
C PRO A 22 -3.49 -3.42 -1.83
N ARG A 23 -2.27 -3.49 -1.34
CA ARG A 23 -1.91 -3.91 0.02
C ARG A 23 -0.90 -2.92 0.60
N GLY A 24 -0.74 -2.93 1.91
CA GLY A 24 0.26 -2.09 2.57
C GLY A 24 1.65 -2.73 2.54
N TYR A 25 2.64 -1.93 2.91
CA TYR A 25 4.05 -2.29 2.81
C TYR A 25 4.37 -3.58 3.59
N TYR A 26 3.78 -3.79 4.77
CA TYR A 26 4.07 -4.99 5.56
C TYR A 26 3.61 -6.28 4.87
N ALA A 27 2.50 -6.25 4.13
CA ALA A 27 2.06 -7.42 3.38
C ALA A 27 3.02 -7.72 2.21
N TYR A 28 3.49 -6.69 1.49
CA TYR A 28 4.49 -6.86 0.44
C TYR A 28 5.83 -7.32 1.00
N LYS A 29 6.30 -6.72 2.09
CA LYS A 29 7.52 -7.12 2.79
C LYS A 29 7.52 -8.61 3.13
N ILE A 30 6.46 -9.09 3.80
CA ILE A 30 6.33 -10.51 4.16
C ILE A 30 6.34 -11.41 2.91
N GLU A 31 5.69 -10.98 1.82
CA GLU A 31 5.67 -11.73 0.57
C GLU A 31 7.07 -11.79 -0.09
N LEU A 32 7.78 -10.67 -0.14
CA LEU A 32 9.14 -10.59 -0.68
C LEU A 32 10.15 -11.39 0.17
N GLU A 33 10.05 -11.32 1.49
CA GLU A 33 10.87 -12.13 2.41
C GLU A 33 10.65 -13.63 2.18
N ARG A 34 9.40 -14.05 1.92
CA ARG A 34 9.07 -15.46 1.60
C ARG A 34 9.61 -15.91 0.24
N LEU A 35 9.79 -14.98 -0.69
CA LEU A 35 10.42 -15.25 -1.98
C LEU A 35 11.95 -15.30 -1.89
N GLY A 36 12.53 -15.06 -0.70
CA GLY A 36 13.97 -15.08 -0.49
C GLY A 36 14.68 -13.79 -0.93
N ILE A 37 13.94 -12.69 -1.13
CA ILE A 37 14.54 -11.40 -1.49
C ILE A 37 15.34 -10.87 -0.29
N GLU A 38 16.55 -10.39 -0.58
CA GLU A 38 17.44 -9.84 0.43
C GLU A 38 16.90 -8.55 1.06
N LYS A 39 17.27 -8.31 2.32
CA LYS A 39 16.79 -7.15 3.09
C LYS A 39 17.13 -5.82 2.42
N ASP A 40 18.32 -5.70 1.86
CA ASP A 40 18.78 -4.47 1.19
C ASP A 40 17.89 -4.14 -0.02
N LEU A 41 17.44 -5.15 -0.77
CA LEU A 41 16.50 -4.98 -1.88
C LEU A 41 15.10 -4.60 -1.38
N ILE A 42 14.66 -5.12 -0.22
CA ILE A 42 13.39 -4.73 0.42
C ILE A 42 13.43 -3.28 0.93
N GLU A 43 14.58 -2.82 1.41
CA GLU A 43 14.79 -1.43 1.81
C GLU A 43 14.81 -0.49 0.61
N GLN A 44 15.50 -0.87 -0.47
CA GLN A 44 15.41 -0.17 -1.75
C GLN A 44 13.97 -0.16 -2.29
N PHE A 45 13.25 -1.27 -2.13
CA PHE A 45 11.83 -1.33 -2.49
C PHE A 45 10.99 -0.29 -1.76
N ARG A 46 11.16 -0.17 -0.43
CA ARG A 46 10.48 0.85 0.37
C ARG A 46 10.86 2.26 -0.06
N SER A 47 12.13 2.48 -0.36
CA SER A 47 12.65 3.83 -0.60
C SER A 47 12.34 4.34 -2.02
N ASN A 48 12.46 3.46 -3.02
CA ASN A 48 12.47 3.85 -4.43
C ASN A 48 11.14 3.59 -5.15
N TYR A 49 10.43 2.50 -4.81
CA TYR A 49 9.26 2.06 -5.59
C TYR A 49 7.95 2.13 -4.81
N PHE A 50 7.98 1.90 -3.49
CA PHE A 50 6.77 1.95 -2.65
C PHE A 50 6.97 2.80 -1.38
N PRO A 51 7.28 4.10 -1.55
CA PRO A 51 7.40 5.02 -0.43
C PRO A 51 6.04 5.21 0.28
N PRO A 52 6.04 5.73 1.53
CA PRO A 52 4.83 6.02 2.29
C PRO A 52 3.75 6.77 1.50
N SER A 53 4.15 7.71 0.63
CA SER A 53 3.23 8.50 -0.19
C SER A 53 2.45 7.67 -1.21
N GLU A 54 3.08 6.68 -1.84
CA GLU A 54 2.43 5.75 -2.77
C GLU A 54 1.51 4.79 -2.03
N GLU A 55 1.92 4.33 -0.85
CA GLU A 55 1.11 3.50 0.03
C GLU A 55 -0.16 4.24 0.48
N VAL A 56 -0.05 5.51 0.88
CA VAL A 56 -1.19 6.37 1.23
C VAL A 56 -2.16 6.51 0.04
N LYS A 57 -1.68 6.73 -1.18
CA LYS A 57 -2.53 6.80 -2.39
C LYS A 57 -3.35 5.53 -2.59
N ASP A 58 -2.74 4.36 -2.36
CA ASP A 58 -3.45 3.09 -2.46
C ASP A 58 -4.48 2.89 -1.33
N GLY A 59 -4.15 3.33 -0.11
CA GLY A 59 -5.08 3.38 1.01
C GLY A 59 -6.32 4.24 0.69
N ILE A 60 -6.13 5.42 0.10
CA ILE A 60 -7.22 6.32 -0.32
C ILE A 60 -8.12 5.65 -1.35
N LYS A 61 -7.57 4.97 -2.37
CA LYS A 61 -8.35 4.25 -3.38
C LYS A 61 -9.24 3.18 -2.75
N LEU A 62 -8.72 2.44 -1.78
CA LEU A 62 -9.49 1.42 -1.05
C LEU A 62 -10.60 2.04 -0.20
N ILE A 63 -10.28 3.10 0.55
CA ILE A 63 -11.26 3.86 1.35
C ILE A 63 -12.38 4.38 0.45
N GLN A 64 -12.04 5.03 -0.66
CA GLN A 64 -13.02 5.57 -1.61
C GLN A 64 -13.92 4.48 -2.18
N LYS A 65 -13.35 3.30 -2.50
CA LYS A 65 -14.13 2.14 -2.94
C LYS A 65 -15.10 1.68 -1.86
N TRP A 66 -14.66 1.54 -0.61
CA TRP A 66 -15.53 1.08 0.49
C TRP A 66 -16.58 2.12 0.87
N PHE A 67 -16.25 3.40 0.79
CA PHE A 67 -17.19 4.49 0.99
C PHE A 67 -18.33 4.46 -0.02
N LYS A 68 -18.00 4.26 -1.30
CA LYS A 68 -19.01 4.04 -2.37
C LYS A 68 -19.85 2.78 -2.16
N GLN A 69 -19.35 1.81 -1.40
CA GLN A 69 -20.09 0.60 -1.00
C GLN A 69 -20.92 0.79 0.28
N GLY A 70 -20.95 2.00 0.86
CA GLY A 70 -21.76 2.35 2.02
C GLY A 70 -21.08 2.18 3.38
N GLU A 71 -19.79 1.80 3.42
CA GLU A 71 -19.04 1.87 4.68
C GLU A 71 -18.71 3.34 4.99
N THR A 72 -18.96 3.78 6.22
CA THR A 72 -18.69 5.17 6.66
C THR A 72 -17.98 5.22 8.01
N CYS A 73 -17.86 4.07 8.69
CA CYS A 73 -17.21 3.98 9.97
C CYS A 73 -15.69 4.00 9.79
N ARG A 74 -15.08 5.09 10.26
CA ARG A 74 -13.62 5.31 10.27
C ARG A 74 -12.85 4.11 10.80
N GLU A 75 -13.16 3.67 12.02
CA GLU A 75 -12.45 2.57 12.68
C GLU A 75 -12.50 1.28 11.88
N ARG A 76 -13.65 0.98 11.26
CA ARG A 76 -13.79 -0.18 10.37
C ARG A 76 -12.91 -0.05 9.13
N MET A 77 -12.83 1.13 8.51
CA MET A 77 -11.94 1.34 7.36
C MET A 77 -10.46 1.25 7.74
N ILE A 78 -10.05 1.85 8.86
CA ILE A 78 -8.69 1.74 9.39
C ILE A 78 -8.34 0.27 9.66
N ASN A 79 -9.21 -0.47 10.36
CA ASN A 79 -9.01 -1.90 10.63
C ASN A 79 -8.92 -2.73 9.35
N ARG A 80 -9.73 -2.41 8.32
CA ARG A 80 -9.64 -3.09 7.03
C ARG A 80 -8.33 -2.79 6.30
N LEU A 81 -7.76 -1.59 6.44
CA LEU A 81 -6.43 -1.28 5.92
C LEU A 81 -5.34 -2.01 6.69
N THR A 82 -5.36 -2.02 8.02
CA THR A 82 -4.32 -2.71 8.80
C THR A 82 -4.31 -4.21 8.53
N GLN A 83 -5.49 -4.84 8.38
CA GLN A 83 -5.61 -6.25 7.93
C GLN A 83 -5.04 -6.50 6.53
N LYS A 84 -4.95 -5.47 5.68
CA LYS A 84 -4.33 -5.52 4.35
C LYS A 84 -2.84 -5.17 4.38
N GLY A 85 -2.23 -5.06 5.56
CA GLY A 85 -0.80 -4.85 5.75
C GLY A 85 -0.34 -3.39 5.72
N PHE A 86 -1.26 -2.43 5.78
CA PHE A 86 -0.92 -1.03 5.99
C PHE A 86 -0.55 -0.82 7.46
N SER A 87 0.44 0.04 7.73
CA SER A 87 0.67 0.47 9.11
C SER A 87 -0.53 1.27 9.61
N PHE A 88 -0.72 1.32 10.94
CA PHE A 88 -1.77 2.16 11.53
C PHE A 88 -1.61 3.63 11.13
N GLU A 89 -0.40 4.16 11.19
CA GLU A 89 -0.08 5.53 10.78
C GLU A 89 -0.45 5.82 9.31
N ILE A 90 -0.11 4.91 8.39
CA ILE A 90 -0.47 5.06 6.98
C ILE A 90 -1.98 5.01 6.77
N ALA A 91 -2.67 4.11 7.49
CA ALA A 91 -4.12 4.03 7.42
C ALA A 91 -4.79 5.33 7.89
N GLU A 92 -4.29 5.90 9.00
CA GLU A 92 -4.75 7.18 9.54
C GLU A 92 -4.53 8.33 8.55
N TRP A 93 -3.34 8.42 7.95
CA TRP A 93 -3.04 9.44 6.93
C TRP A 93 -3.92 9.28 5.68
N ALA A 94 -4.12 8.05 5.20
CA ALA A 94 -5.00 7.79 4.07
C ALA A 94 -6.44 8.23 4.34
N PHE A 95 -6.96 7.96 5.54
CA PHE A 95 -8.30 8.38 5.93
C PHE A 95 -8.40 9.90 6.08
N ALA A 96 -7.44 10.55 6.72
CA ALA A 96 -7.40 12.00 6.87
C ALA A 96 -7.38 12.72 5.51
N GLN A 97 -6.56 12.25 4.57
CA GLN A 97 -6.52 12.81 3.21
C GLN A 97 -7.81 12.54 2.43
N PHE A 98 -8.38 11.35 2.56
CA PHE A 98 -9.69 11.04 1.96
C PHE A 98 -10.77 12.02 2.45
N GLN A 99 -10.84 12.29 3.76
CA GLN A 99 -11.80 13.22 4.33
C GLN A 99 -11.57 14.65 3.86
N ALA A 100 -10.32 15.13 3.84
CA ALA A 100 -9.97 16.46 3.37
C ALA A 100 -10.40 16.68 1.91
N ASN A 101 -10.26 15.66 1.05
CA ASN A 101 -10.68 15.75 -0.34
C ASN A 101 -12.21 15.80 -0.49
N HIS A 102 -12.98 15.11 0.37
CA HIS A 102 -14.45 15.11 0.33
C HIS A 102 -15.10 16.35 0.97
N GLN A 103 -14.38 17.08 1.83
CA GLN A 103 -14.89 18.35 2.39
C GLN A 103 -14.78 19.53 1.41
N ASN A 104 -14.03 19.37 0.32
CA ASN A 104 -13.81 20.39 -0.71
C ASN A 104 -14.66 20.16 -1.99
N GLU A 105 -15.54 19.14 -1.99
CA GLU A 105 -16.51 18.83 -3.05
C GLU A 105 -17.91 19.29 -2.66
#